data_AF-A0A1W9UMJ8-F1
#
_entry.id   AF-A0A1W9UMJ8-F1
#
_cell.length_a   1.000
_cell.length_b   1.000
_cell.length_c   1.000
_cell.angle_alpha   90.00
_cell.angle_beta   90.00
_cell.angle_gamma   90.00
#
_symmetry.space_group_name_H-M   'P 1'
#
loop_
_entity.id
_entity.type
_entity.pdbx_description
1 polymer ?
#
loop_
_entity_poly.entity_id
_entity_poly.type
_entity_poly.pdbx_seq_one_letter_code
_entity_poly.pdbx_strand_id
1 'polypeptide(L)'
;MTVTARLEIKSSATETVAGLLRKMIEANMVDALLVPQRLPSGDNVVQSLVRDPDKFNSIDPFAPVMPVTASKLAGKVTKVGAAGRVGLVLRPCELRGFVELVKLQQASTENVITIGIDCLGTYEMTDYAQLVAEGADPTAEAVAAGSGLLVQRASC
;
A
#
# COMPACT_ATOMS: atom_id res chain seq x y z
N MET A 1 11.03 3.42 -21.60
CA MET A 1 12.00 4.30 -20.92
C MET A 1 11.80 4.10 -19.43
N THR A 2 12.81 3.55 -18.73
CA THR A 2 12.73 3.29 -17.30
C THR A 2 13.34 4.49 -16.58
N VAL A 3 12.58 5.11 -15.68
CA VAL A 3 13.09 6.19 -14.82
C VAL A 3 13.36 5.60 -13.45
N THR A 4 14.58 5.79 -12.95
CA THR A 4 14.96 5.38 -11.60
C THR A 4 15.21 6.63 -10.77
N ALA A 5 14.50 6.76 -9.66
CA ALA A 5 14.66 7.83 -8.69
C ALA A 5 14.94 7.23 -7.31
N ARG A 6 15.60 8.01 -6.45
CA ARG A 6 15.85 7.64 -5.05
C ARG A 6 15.18 8.66 -4.15
N LEU A 7 14.62 8.20 -3.05
CA LEU A 7 14.00 9.03 -2.03
C LEU A 7 14.74 8.81 -0.71
N GLU A 8 15.16 9.90 -0.07
CA GLU A 8 15.82 9.83 1.23
C GLU A 8 14.81 9.50 2.33
N ILE A 9 15.16 8.51 3.17
CA ILE A 9 14.34 8.13 4.33
C ILE A 9 14.58 9.14 5.44
N LYS A 10 13.52 9.80 5.90
CA LYS A 10 13.62 10.81 6.96
C LYS A 10 13.59 10.19 8.35
N SER A 11 12.45 9.60 8.71
CA SER A 11 12.13 9.04 10.02
C SER A 11 11.95 7.53 9.91
N SER A 12 11.00 7.11 9.08
CA SER A 12 10.74 5.71 8.74
C SER A 12 10.44 5.54 7.25
N ALA A 13 10.64 4.33 6.72
CA ALA A 13 10.30 4.02 5.33
C ALA A 13 8.79 4.22 5.09
N THR A 14 7.96 3.79 6.04
CA THR A 14 6.51 3.96 6.01
C THR A 14 6.10 5.44 5.92
N GLU A 15 6.62 6.30 6.79
CA GLU A 15 6.31 7.74 6.75
C GLU A 15 6.82 8.41 5.47
N THR A 16 7.98 7.99 4.99
CA THR A 16 8.58 8.54 3.77
C THR A 16 7.71 8.22 2.55
N VAL A 17 7.22 6.97 2.43
CA VAL A 17 6.30 6.56 1.36
C VAL A 17 4.92 7.17 1.54
N ALA A 18 4.38 7.23 2.76
CA ALA A 18 3.11 7.90 3.03
C ALA A 18 3.17 9.40 2.64
N GLY A 19 4.29 10.06 2.92
CA GLY A 19 4.54 11.45 2.49
C GLY A 19 4.63 11.61 0.96
N LEU A 20 5.21 10.64 0.26
CA LEU A 20 5.20 10.61 -1.21
C LEU A 20 3.77 10.48 -1.75
N LEU A 21 2.99 9.54 -1.20
CA LEU A 21 1.59 9.32 -1.58
C LEU A 21 0.74 10.57 -1.31
N ARG A 22 0.96 11.25 -0.17
CA ARG A 22 0.31 12.52 0.16
C ARG A 22 0.61 13.59 -0.89
N LYS A 23 1.88 13.73 -1.28
CA LYS A 23 2.30 14.68 -2.32
C LYS A 23 1.64 14.41 -3.67
N MET A 24 1.30 13.16 -4.00
CA MET A 24 0.59 12.84 -5.25
C MET A 24 -0.82 13.45 -5.28
N ILE A 25 -1.53 13.44 -4.14
CA ILE A 25 -2.84 14.10 -4.01
C ILE A 25 -2.66 15.63 -4.05
N GLU A 26 -1.72 16.17 -3.27
CA GLU A 26 -1.46 17.62 -3.21
C GLU A 26 -1.06 18.21 -4.57
N ALA A 27 -0.28 17.46 -5.36
CA ALA A 27 0.11 17.83 -6.71
C ALA A 27 -0.99 17.58 -7.76
N ASN A 28 -2.20 17.18 -7.33
CA ASN A 28 -3.32 16.83 -8.20
C ASN A 28 -2.94 15.80 -9.28
N MET A 29 -2.07 14.84 -8.95
CA MET A 29 -1.75 13.73 -9.86
C MET A 29 -2.86 12.68 -9.85
N VAL A 30 -3.46 12.49 -8.68
CA VAL A 30 -4.61 11.62 -8.42
C VAL A 30 -5.61 12.36 -7.55
N ASP A 31 -6.88 12.02 -7.68
CA ASP A 31 -7.99 12.62 -6.93
C ASP A 31 -8.35 11.74 -5.71
N ALA A 32 -7.96 10.46 -5.71
CA ALA A 32 -8.11 9.54 -4.59
C ALA A 32 -7.03 8.44 -4.62
N LEU A 33 -6.69 7.87 -3.47
CA LEU A 33 -5.75 6.76 -3.31
C LEU A 33 -6.40 5.61 -2.53
N LEU A 34 -6.41 4.40 -3.11
CA LEU A 34 -6.71 3.17 -2.38
C LEU A 34 -5.42 2.69 -1.70
N VAL A 35 -5.39 2.75 -0.37
CA VAL A 35 -4.19 2.51 0.45
C VAL A 35 -4.54 1.73 1.73
N PRO A 36 -3.60 0.95 2.28
CA PRO A 36 -3.77 0.39 3.61
C PRO A 36 -3.60 1.47 4.68
N GLN A 37 -4.54 1.54 5.63
CA GLN A 37 -4.52 2.46 6.77
C GLN A 37 -4.67 1.70 8.07
N ARG A 38 -3.80 2.00 9.04
CA ARG A 38 -3.93 1.53 10.42
C ARG A 38 -5.22 2.06 11.04
N LEU A 39 -5.92 1.19 11.76
CA LEU A 39 -7.05 1.61 12.58
C LEU A 39 -6.57 2.49 13.75
N PRO A 40 -7.42 3.35 14.31
CA PRO A 40 -7.08 4.12 15.51
C PRO A 40 -6.69 3.26 16.72
N SER A 41 -7.21 2.03 16.79
CA SER A 41 -6.85 1.01 17.78
C SER A 41 -5.44 0.44 17.59
N GLY A 42 -4.85 0.58 16.40
CA GLY A 42 -3.52 0.05 16.04
C GLY A 42 -3.47 -1.46 15.78
N ASP A 43 -4.49 -2.20 16.22
CA ASP A 43 -4.57 -3.67 16.18
C ASP A 43 -4.84 -4.26 14.79
N ASN A 44 -5.12 -3.43 13.78
CA ASN A 44 -5.36 -3.90 12.42
C ASN A 44 -5.14 -2.80 11.36
N VAL A 45 -5.10 -3.22 10.09
CA VAL A 45 -4.98 -2.35 8.92
C VAL A 45 -6.10 -2.63 7.93
N VAL A 46 -6.81 -1.58 7.51
CA VAL A 46 -7.91 -1.66 6.56
C VAL A 46 -7.56 -0.95 5.26
N GLN A 47 -8.07 -1.47 4.15
CA GLN A 47 -7.94 -0.82 2.86
C GLN A 47 -8.96 0.32 2.75
N SER A 48 -8.48 1.52 2.45
CA SER A 48 -9.28 2.74 2.47
C SER A 48 -9.06 3.57 1.22
N LEU A 49 -10.13 4.17 0.70
CA LEU A 49 -10.06 5.13 -0.40
C LEU A 49 -9.96 6.55 0.18
N VAL A 50 -8.75 7.10 0.17
CA VAL A 50 -8.41 8.38 0.81
C VAL A 50 -8.32 9.48 -0.23
N ARG A 51 -9.00 10.60 0.02
CA ARG A 51 -8.93 11.84 -0.78
C ARG A 51 -8.30 13.01 -0.03
N ASP A 52 -8.44 12.98 1.29
CA ASP A 52 -8.06 14.06 2.19
C ASP A 52 -6.59 13.90 2.62
N PRO A 53 -5.69 14.85 2.27
CA PRO A 53 -4.27 14.83 2.65
C PRO A 53 -4.03 14.71 4.16
N ASP A 54 -4.98 15.12 4.99
CA ASP A 54 -4.81 15.10 6.45
C ASP A 54 -5.00 13.70 7.05
N LYS A 55 -5.59 12.78 6.27
CA LYS A 55 -5.78 11.37 6.66
C LYS A 55 -4.59 10.48 6.31
N PHE A 56 -3.49 11.04 5.81
CA PHE A 56 -2.32 10.26 5.39
C PHE A 56 -1.43 9.79 6.55
N ASN A 57 -1.63 10.31 7.76
CA ASN A 57 -0.82 9.99 8.94
C ASN A 57 -0.96 8.52 9.40
N SER A 58 -2.09 7.87 9.11
CA SER A 58 -2.33 6.47 9.46
C SER A 58 -2.03 5.49 8.33
N ILE A 59 -1.56 5.96 7.17
CA ILE A 59 -1.23 5.09 6.04
C ILE A 59 -0.04 4.22 6.40
N ASP A 60 -0.19 2.92 6.16
CA ASP A 60 0.87 1.94 6.36
C ASP A 60 0.91 0.96 5.18
N PRO A 61 1.65 1.30 4.10
CA PRO A 61 1.72 0.46 2.91
C PRO A 61 2.40 -0.88 3.21
N PHE A 62 3.35 -0.90 4.13
CA PHE A 62 4.21 -2.04 4.43
C PHE A 62 3.65 -2.95 5.54
N ALA A 63 2.47 -2.61 6.08
CA ALA A 63 1.83 -3.41 7.12
C ALA A 63 1.75 -4.89 6.71
N PRO A 64 2.36 -5.82 7.46
CA PRO A 64 2.38 -7.24 7.12
C PRO A 64 1.07 -7.93 7.52
N VAL A 65 -0.09 -7.36 7.18
CA VAL A 65 -1.41 -7.94 7.40
C VAL A 65 -2.28 -7.70 6.18
N MET A 66 -3.23 -8.59 5.89
CA MET A 66 -4.10 -8.50 4.73
C MET A 66 -5.52 -8.97 5.04
N PRO A 67 -6.37 -8.16 5.71
CA PRO A 67 -7.75 -8.55 6.01
C PRO A 67 -8.60 -8.76 4.76
N VAL A 68 -8.37 -7.91 3.75
CA VAL A 68 -9.04 -7.97 2.45
C VAL A 68 -8.01 -7.70 1.37
N THR A 69 -8.05 -8.47 0.29
CA THR A 69 -7.23 -8.23 -0.90
C THR A 69 -7.62 -6.89 -1.55
N ALA A 70 -6.67 -5.96 -1.66
CA ALA A 70 -6.89 -4.66 -2.28
C ALA A 70 -7.30 -4.77 -3.76
N SER A 71 -6.92 -5.86 -4.45
CA SER A 71 -7.33 -6.11 -5.84
C SER A 71 -8.84 -6.22 -6.02
N LYS A 72 -9.55 -6.86 -5.07
CA LYS A 72 -11.02 -6.98 -5.10
C LYS A 72 -11.67 -5.62 -4.91
N LEU A 73 -11.12 -4.78 -4.04
CA LEU A 73 -11.62 -3.43 -3.80
C LEU A 73 -11.33 -2.53 -5.00
N ALA A 74 -10.12 -2.60 -5.55
CA ALA A 74 -9.75 -1.92 -6.78
C ALA A 74 -10.71 -2.27 -7.91
N GLY A 75 -11.01 -3.56 -8.12
CA GLY A 75 -11.98 -3.98 -9.12
C GLY A 75 -13.36 -3.36 -8.90
N LYS A 76 -13.87 -3.36 -7.66
CA LYS A 76 -15.14 -2.68 -7.33
C LYS A 76 -15.13 -1.18 -7.62
N VAL A 77 -14.03 -0.50 -7.28
CA VAL A 77 -13.86 0.95 -7.47
C VAL A 77 -13.76 1.30 -8.95
N THR A 78 -13.16 0.43 -9.78
CA THR A 78 -12.88 0.75 -11.19
C THR A 78 -13.82 0.08 -12.18
N LYS A 79 -14.70 -0.84 -11.75
CA LYS A 79 -15.57 -1.64 -12.64
C LYS A 79 -16.39 -0.81 -13.63
N VAL A 80 -16.91 0.33 -13.20
CA VAL A 80 -17.76 1.22 -14.03
C VAL A 80 -17.01 2.48 -14.49
N GLY A 81 -15.67 2.45 -14.41
CA GLY A 81 -14.83 3.64 -14.50
C GLY A 81 -14.67 4.31 -13.14
N ALA A 82 -13.46 4.77 -12.86
CA ALA A 82 -13.16 5.47 -11.61
C ALA A 82 -13.75 6.89 -11.62
N ALA A 83 -14.32 7.31 -10.48
CA ALA A 83 -14.75 8.70 -10.28
C ALA A 83 -13.51 9.59 -10.09
N GLY A 84 -12.94 10.07 -11.20
CA GLY A 84 -11.67 10.78 -11.24
C GLY A 84 -10.47 9.86 -11.38
N ARG A 85 -9.26 10.43 -11.26
CA ARG A 85 -7.99 9.70 -11.31
C ARG A 85 -7.74 9.01 -9.98
N VAL A 86 -7.76 7.68 -9.96
CA VAL A 86 -7.56 6.90 -8.75
C VAL A 86 -6.19 6.24 -8.77
N GLY A 87 -5.40 6.46 -7.73
CA GLY A 87 -4.19 5.68 -7.48
C GLY A 87 -4.51 4.42 -6.68
N LEU A 88 -3.93 3.29 -7.06
CA LEU A 88 -4.11 2.00 -6.40
C LEU A 88 -2.76 1.53 -5.86
N VAL A 89 -2.59 1.53 -4.54
CA VAL A 89 -1.40 0.97 -3.89
C VAL A 89 -1.62 -0.52 -3.67
N LEU A 90 -0.89 -1.35 -4.43
CA LEU A 90 -1.09 -2.78 -4.52
C LEU A 90 0.21 -3.53 -4.27
N ARG A 91 0.13 -4.60 -3.48
CA ARG A 91 1.20 -5.60 -3.34
C ARG A 91 1.33 -6.44 -4.61
N PRO A 92 2.43 -7.20 -4.82
CA PRO A 92 2.63 -7.93 -6.07
C PRO A 92 1.53 -8.97 -6.35
N CYS A 93 1.04 -9.67 -5.33
CA CYS A 93 -0.08 -10.61 -5.45
C CYS A 93 -1.40 -9.91 -5.79
N GLU A 94 -1.62 -8.70 -5.27
CA GLU A 94 -2.83 -7.91 -5.53
C GLU A 94 -2.80 -7.28 -6.92
N LEU A 95 -1.64 -6.81 -7.37
CA LEU A 95 -1.47 -6.28 -8.72
C LEU A 95 -1.75 -7.35 -9.79
N ARG A 96 -1.25 -8.58 -9.56
CA ARG A 96 -1.59 -9.75 -10.41
C ARG A 96 -3.08 -10.04 -10.39
N GLY A 97 -3.71 -9.99 -9.22
CA GLY A 97 -5.16 -10.18 -9.08
C GLY A 97 -5.97 -9.09 -9.80
N PHE A 98 -5.54 -7.83 -9.72
CA PHE A 98 -6.21 -6.71 -10.39
C PHE A 98 -6.12 -6.84 -11.92
N VAL A 99 -4.95 -7.21 -12.44
CA VAL A 99 -4.76 -7.50 -13.88
C VAL A 99 -5.71 -8.61 -14.34
N GLU A 100 -5.91 -9.65 -13.53
CA GLU A 100 -6.85 -10.73 -13.86
C GLU A 100 -8.30 -10.25 -13.89
N LEU A 101 -8.70 -9.42 -12.91
CA LEU A 101 -10.04 -8.81 -12.91
C LEU A 101 -10.27 -7.93 -14.15
N VAL A 102 -9.24 -7.23 -14.64
CA VAL A 102 -9.32 -6.44 -15.88
C VAL A 102 -9.57 -7.34 -17.09
N LYS A 103 -8.86 -8.46 -17.22
CA LYS A 103 -9.08 -9.43 -18.32
C LYS A 103 -10.49 -10.00 -18.33
N LEU A 104 -11.04 -10.25 -17.15
CA LEU A 104 -12.41 -10.75 -16.97
C LEU A 104 -13.48 -9.65 -17.08
N GLN A 105 -13.10 -8.42 -17.43
CA GLN A 105 -14.01 -7.26 -17.51
C GLN A 105 -14.71 -6.95 -16.18
N GLN A 106 -14.09 -7.31 -15.06
CA GLN A 106 -14.56 -7.05 -13.70
C GLN A 106 -13.89 -5.81 -13.08
N ALA A 107 -12.95 -5.20 -13.79
CA ALA A 107 -12.22 -3.98 -13.43
C ALA A 107 -11.84 -3.21 -14.71
N SER A 108 -11.59 -1.91 -14.58
CA SER A 108 -11.05 -1.07 -15.65
C SER A 108 -9.71 -0.45 -15.24
N THR A 109 -8.86 -0.17 -16.22
CA THR A 109 -7.61 0.60 -16.07
C THR A 109 -7.79 2.08 -16.47
N GLU A 110 -8.98 2.47 -16.89
CA GLU A 110 -9.30 3.85 -17.24
C GLU A 110 -9.25 4.76 -16.01
N ASN A 111 -8.51 5.87 -16.10
CA ASN A 111 -8.29 6.83 -15.00
C ASN A 111 -7.65 6.20 -13.75
N VAL A 112 -6.83 5.15 -13.93
CA VAL A 112 -6.18 4.43 -12.84
C VAL A 112 -4.65 4.54 -12.94
N ILE A 113 -4.00 4.84 -11.82
CA ILE A 113 -2.55 4.74 -11.65
C ILE A 113 -2.26 3.60 -10.68
N THR A 114 -1.58 2.56 -11.12
CA THR A 114 -1.16 1.46 -10.23
C THR A 114 0.21 1.77 -9.62
N ILE A 115 0.31 1.58 -8.31
CA ILE A 115 1.51 1.81 -7.51
C ILE A 115 1.84 0.48 -6.85
N GLY A 116 2.87 -0.20 -7.38
CA GLY A 116 3.37 -1.44 -6.80
C GLY A 116 4.21 -1.16 -5.57
N ILE A 117 3.93 -1.85 -4.47
CA ILE A 117 4.76 -1.83 -3.25
C ILE A 117 5.28 -3.24 -2.95
N ASP A 118 6.44 -3.32 -2.32
CA ASP A 118 6.97 -4.60 -1.85
C ASP A 118 6.11 -5.16 -0.72
N CYS A 119 5.93 -6.48 -0.73
CA CYS A 119 5.21 -7.21 0.29
C CYS A 119 6.20 -7.98 1.16
N LEU A 120 6.17 -7.73 2.45
CA LEU A 120 7.08 -8.33 3.44
C LEU A 120 6.51 -9.64 4.04
N GLY A 121 5.41 -10.14 3.47
CA GLY A 121 4.64 -11.25 4.02
C GLY A 121 3.34 -10.77 4.67
N THR A 122 2.62 -11.71 5.27
CA THR A 122 1.36 -11.45 5.98
C THR A 122 1.25 -12.34 7.20
N TYR A 123 0.96 -11.73 8.35
CA TYR A 123 0.44 -12.38 9.54
C TYR A 123 -1.05 -12.63 9.40
N GLU A 124 -1.56 -13.61 10.13
CA GLU A 124 -2.99 -13.71 10.42
C GLU A 124 -3.44 -12.51 11.26
N MET A 125 -4.70 -12.09 11.11
CA MET A 125 -5.20 -10.90 11.81
C MET A 125 -5.12 -11.02 13.33
N THR A 126 -5.34 -12.22 13.87
CA THR A 126 -5.23 -12.50 15.30
C THR A 126 -3.81 -12.33 15.80
N ASP A 127 -2.83 -12.82 15.03
CA ASP A 127 -1.42 -12.77 15.40
C ASP A 127 -0.91 -11.34 15.30
N TYR A 128 -1.31 -10.60 14.26
CA TYR A 128 -0.99 -9.18 14.13
C TYR A 128 -1.52 -8.37 15.32
N ALA A 129 -2.79 -8.57 15.69
CA ALA A 129 -3.40 -7.90 16.84
C ALA A 129 -2.70 -8.26 18.16
N GLN A 130 -2.31 -9.53 18.32
CA GLN A 130 -1.57 -9.99 19.49
C GLN A 130 -0.18 -9.34 19.58
N LEU A 131 0.60 -9.30 18.50
CA LEU A 131 1.91 -8.65 18.46
C LEU A 131 1.81 -7.17 18.84
N VAL A 132 0.82 -6.46 18.32
CA VAL A 132 0.56 -5.06 18.68
C VAL A 132 0.20 -4.92 20.17
N ALA A 133 -0.62 -5.83 20.71
CA ALA A 133 -1.00 -5.83 22.12
C ALA A 133 0.20 -6.11 23.06
N GLU A 134 1.16 -6.90 22.59
CA GLU A 134 2.44 -7.17 23.28
C GLU A 134 3.43 -6.00 23.16
N GLY A 135 3.07 -4.94 22.43
CA GLY A 135 3.86 -3.72 22.27
C GLY A 135 4.86 -3.75 21.11
N ALA A 136 4.81 -4.76 20.25
CA ALA A 136 5.62 -4.83 19.05
C ALA A 136 5.07 -3.88 17.95
N ASP A 137 5.94 -3.48 17.02
CA ASP A 137 5.55 -2.84 15.77
C ASP A 137 5.85 -3.80 14.61
N PRO A 138 4.87 -4.63 14.20
CA PRO A 138 5.09 -5.66 13.18
C PRO A 138 5.56 -5.07 11.85
N THR A 139 5.14 -3.84 11.52
CA THR A 139 5.55 -3.17 10.30
C THR A 139 7.03 -2.80 10.35
N ALA A 140 7.46 -2.14 11.43
CA ALA A 140 8.85 -1.74 11.58
C ALA A 140 9.80 -2.95 11.58
N GLU A 141 9.42 -4.02 12.28
CA GLU A 141 10.18 -5.27 12.33
C GLU A 141 10.27 -5.93 10.95
N ALA A 142 9.15 -6.02 10.22
CA ALA A 142 9.14 -6.59 8.88
C ALA A 142 10.00 -5.78 7.90
N VAL A 143 9.96 -4.44 7.98
CA VAL A 143 10.79 -3.56 7.13
C VAL A 143 12.26 -3.74 7.46
N ALA A 144 12.62 -3.84 8.75
CA ALA A 144 13.99 -4.11 9.18
C ALA A 144 14.48 -5.47 8.67
N ALA A 145 13.67 -6.53 8.81
CA ALA A 145 13.98 -7.86 8.32
C ALA A 145 14.17 -7.90 6.79
N GLY A 146 13.30 -7.20 6.05
CA GLY A 146 13.39 -7.08 4.59
C GLY A 146 14.64 -6.30 4.13
N SER A 147 15.03 -5.27 4.87
CA SER A 147 16.24 -4.48 4.58
C SER A 147 17.54 -5.29 4.75
N GLY A 148 17.54 -6.29 5.63
CA GLY A 148 18.65 -7.23 5.79
C GLY A 148 18.89 -8.13 4.57
N LEU A 149 17.84 -8.41 3.78
CA LEU A 149 17.95 -9.24 2.58
C LEU A 149 18.51 -8.46 1.36
N LEU A 150 18.39 -7.13 1.36
CA LEU A 150 18.88 -6.27 0.27
C LEU A 150 20.37 -5.92 0.40
N VAL A 151 20.97 -5.98 1.58
CA VAL A 151 22.41 -5.70 1.76
C VAL A 151 23.29 -6.89 1.33
N GLN A 152 22.79 -8.12 1.33
CA GLN A 152 23.57 -9.31 0.91
C GLN A 152 23.62 -9.56 -0.60
N ARG A 153 22.94 -8.75 -1.42
CA ARG A 153 22.93 -8.88 -2.90
C ARG A 153 23.55 -7.71 -3.65
N ALA A 154 24.40 -6.93 -2.98
CA ALA A 154 25.28 -5.95 -3.63
C ALA A 154 26.72 -6.47 -3.85
N SER A 155 26.92 -7.79 -3.82
CA SER A 155 28.21 -8.42 -4.14
C SER A 155 28.01 -9.74 -4.88
N CYS A 156 27.68 -9.67 -6.17
CA CYS A 156 28.24 -10.50 -7.25
C CYS A 156 27.60 -10.12 -8.59
#